data_AF-A0AAE8W2V8-F1
#
_entry.id   AF-A0AAE8W2V8-F1
#
_cell.length_a   1.000
_cell.length_b   1.000
_cell.length_c   1.000
_cell.angle_alpha   90.00
_cell.angle_beta   90.00
_cell.angle_gamma   90.00
#
_symmetry.space_group_name_H-M   'P 1'
#
loop_
_entity.id
_entity.type
_entity.pdbx_description
1 polymer ?
#
loop_
_entity_poly.entity_id
_entity_poly.type
_entity_poly.pdbx_seq_one_letter_code
_entity_poly.pdbx_strand_id
1 'polypeptide(L)'
;MLSPTGEAAAHWRTLVAHQRPEWPSPAELGDVADHLAALLPLVTPQECDTLTARLAQAAEGKAFLLQGGDCAERFDRLSAQAIHSKLRLLQQMAVILTYASALPVVKVGRMAGQYAKPRSRPTETVDGRTLPVYRGDAVNGIGFSQAERRPDPARLLRMYDASRYTLDVMRACARGGTDLRQLHREIQDFVSRSPAGERYGGLASRIGQALSCKDACGSGDPPSTTELFASHEGLLLDYEAALTRYNPRSGRRYAGSGHMLWIGDRTRQLDGAHVAYFASIDNPIAVKLGPAATPEQALALIDRLDPDRRPGRLTFVVRMGAHRVRYLLPELVEKVTASGAPVVWVCDPMHGNTFEAPSGHKTRRFDDILAEVAGFFEVHEALGTHVGGLHVELTGEDVTECVGGGAELGFDDLHRRYESACDPRLNGGQALDLAFLVAEMFNPGATGGVAPDAAVNAAAWGASHGNSPAPFGA
;
A
#
# COMPACT_ATOMS: atom_id res chain seq x y z
N MET A 1 -7.91 -28.77 18.59
CA MET A 1 -6.47 -28.66 18.26
C MET A 1 -6.24 -29.47 16.99
N LEU A 2 -6.11 -28.79 15.84
CA LEU A 2 -5.76 -29.40 14.56
C LEU A 2 -4.25 -29.67 14.54
N SER A 3 -3.84 -30.82 13.97
CA SER A 3 -2.46 -31.28 13.98
C SER A 3 -1.54 -30.34 13.15
N PRO A 4 -0.27 -30.08 13.56
CA PRO A 4 0.49 -28.95 13.01
C PRO A 4 1.00 -29.10 11.57
N THR A 5 0.92 -30.28 10.94
CA THR A 5 1.78 -30.57 9.78
C THR A 5 1.08 -30.90 8.45
N GLY A 6 -0.25 -30.81 8.33
CA GLY A 6 -0.91 -30.99 7.02
C GLY A 6 -2.34 -30.46 6.91
N GLU A 7 -3.18 -30.74 7.90
CA GLU A 7 -4.62 -30.42 7.85
C GLU A 7 -4.92 -28.92 7.81
N ALA A 8 -4.21 -28.09 8.59
CA ALA A 8 -4.40 -26.65 8.58
C ALA A 8 -4.01 -25.99 7.23
N ALA A 9 -3.02 -26.54 6.50
CA ALA A 9 -2.63 -26.06 5.17
C ALA A 9 -3.62 -26.47 4.07
N ALA A 10 -4.48 -27.46 4.33
CA ALA A 10 -5.53 -27.89 3.42
C ALA A 10 -6.90 -27.26 3.74
N HIS A 11 -7.17 -26.90 5.00
CA HIS A 11 -8.48 -26.42 5.43
C HIS A 11 -9.00 -25.21 4.64
N TRP A 12 -8.15 -24.23 4.31
CA TRP A 12 -8.59 -23.06 3.54
C TRP A 12 -9.18 -23.44 2.16
N ARG A 13 -8.78 -24.57 1.58
CA ARG A 13 -9.32 -25.06 0.29
C ARG A 13 -10.77 -25.54 0.38
N THR A 14 -11.26 -25.82 1.59
CA THR A 14 -12.66 -26.19 1.84
C THR A 14 -13.56 -24.98 2.09
N LEU A 15 -12.98 -23.78 2.20
CA LEU A 15 -13.69 -22.53 2.50
C LEU A 15 -13.95 -21.74 1.22
N VAL A 16 -14.85 -20.76 1.30
CA VAL A 16 -15.16 -19.89 0.18
C VAL A 16 -14.01 -18.91 -0.07
N ALA A 17 -13.41 -19.00 -1.25
CA ALA A 17 -12.42 -18.03 -1.73
C ALA A 17 -13.11 -16.94 -2.57
N HIS A 18 -13.40 -15.80 -1.95
CA HIS A 18 -13.97 -14.65 -2.66
C HIS A 18 -13.01 -14.13 -3.74
N GLN A 19 -13.54 -13.57 -4.83
CA GLN A 19 -12.77 -12.99 -5.93
C GLN A 19 -11.87 -13.97 -6.71
N ARG A 20 -11.98 -15.28 -6.44
CA ARG A 20 -11.28 -16.32 -7.22
C ARG A 20 -11.71 -16.25 -8.69
N PRO A 21 -10.75 -16.30 -9.64
CA PRO A 21 -11.09 -16.40 -11.06
C PRO A 21 -11.85 -17.69 -11.37
N GLU A 22 -12.75 -17.61 -12.33
CA GLU A 22 -13.37 -18.80 -12.92
C GLU A 22 -12.38 -19.44 -13.90
N TRP A 23 -11.46 -20.23 -13.37
CA TRP A 23 -10.47 -20.96 -14.16
C TRP A 23 -11.17 -21.94 -15.10
N PRO A 24 -10.87 -21.94 -16.42
CA PRO A 24 -11.59 -22.75 -17.39
C PRO A 24 -11.29 -24.26 -17.27
N SER A 25 -10.14 -24.63 -16.72
CA SER A 25 -9.70 -26.02 -16.55
C SER A 25 -9.04 -26.21 -15.19
N PRO A 26 -9.69 -26.96 -14.27
CA PRO A 26 -9.08 -27.33 -13.00
C PRO A 26 -7.80 -28.19 -13.14
N ALA A 27 -7.72 -28.99 -14.21
CA ALA A 27 -6.54 -29.80 -14.50
C ALA A 27 -5.33 -28.92 -14.88
N GLU A 28 -5.52 -27.97 -15.80
CA GLU A 28 -4.45 -27.03 -16.18
C GLU A 28 -3.97 -26.18 -15.00
N LEU A 29 -4.91 -25.76 -14.14
CA LEU A 29 -4.56 -25.06 -12.90
C LEU A 29 -3.75 -25.93 -11.95
N GLY A 30 -4.09 -27.22 -11.83
CA GLY A 30 -3.34 -28.21 -11.05
C GLY A 30 -1.91 -28.36 -11.55
N ASP A 31 -1.75 -28.56 -12.86
CA ASP A 31 -0.42 -28.70 -13.50
C ASP A 31 0.44 -27.46 -13.28
N VAL A 32 -0.14 -26.26 -13.40
CA VAL A 32 0.54 -24.99 -13.13
C VAL A 32 0.93 -24.86 -11.65
N ALA A 33 0.03 -25.22 -10.73
CA ALA A 33 0.30 -25.17 -9.30
C ALA A 33 1.42 -26.15 -8.89
N ASP A 34 1.44 -27.35 -9.46
CA ASP A 34 2.49 -28.35 -9.22
C ASP A 34 3.84 -27.87 -9.78
N HIS A 35 3.83 -27.23 -10.96
CA HIS A 35 5.04 -26.60 -11.51
C HIS A 35 5.55 -25.49 -10.57
N LEU A 36 4.70 -24.55 -10.13
CA LEU A 36 5.08 -23.50 -9.17
C LEU A 36 5.61 -24.08 -7.84
N ALA A 37 5.04 -25.19 -7.37
CA ALA A 37 5.49 -25.87 -6.16
C ALA A 37 6.90 -26.46 -6.30
N ALA A 38 7.31 -26.87 -7.50
CA ALA A 38 8.66 -27.35 -7.78
C ALA A 38 9.71 -26.22 -7.94
N LEU A 39 9.28 -24.98 -8.15
CA LEU A 39 10.19 -23.82 -8.28
C LEU A 39 10.72 -23.35 -6.91
N LEU A 40 11.77 -22.53 -6.93
CA LEU A 40 12.29 -21.90 -5.71
C LEU A 40 11.30 -20.85 -5.19
N PRO A 41 11.19 -20.66 -3.87
CA PRO A 41 10.48 -19.49 -3.36
C PRO A 41 11.20 -18.21 -3.81
N LEU A 42 10.42 -17.15 -4.05
CA LEU A 42 10.94 -15.84 -4.45
C LEU A 42 11.65 -15.13 -3.29
N VAL A 43 11.20 -15.35 -2.05
CA VAL A 43 11.78 -14.80 -0.82
C VAL A 43 12.12 -15.90 0.19
N THR A 44 13.03 -15.61 1.11
CA THR A 44 13.47 -16.54 2.15
C THR A 44 12.75 -16.30 3.49
N PRO A 45 12.65 -17.33 4.35
CA PRO A 45 12.16 -17.17 5.71
C PRO A 45 12.88 -16.09 6.52
N GLN A 46 14.22 -16.00 6.36
CA GLN A 46 15.04 -15.03 7.06
C GLN A 46 14.71 -13.59 6.65
N GLU A 47 14.51 -13.31 5.36
CA GLU A 47 14.10 -11.98 4.89
C GLU A 47 12.72 -11.60 5.46
N CYS A 48 11.79 -12.56 5.59
CA CYS A 48 10.47 -12.34 6.19
C CYS A 48 10.56 -12.07 7.71
N ASP A 49 11.41 -12.80 8.42
CA ASP A 49 11.65 -12.59 9.85
C ASP A 49 12.32 -11.24 10.11
N THR A 50 13.26 -10.82 9.25
CA THR A 50 13.84 -9.47 9.30
C THR A 50 12.75 -8.41 9.14
N LEU A 51 11.85 -8.53 8.15
CA LEU A 51 10.75 -7.58 8.00
C LEU A 51 9.82 -7.59 9.22
N THR A 52 9.49 -8.75 9.76
CA THR A 52 8.67 -8.87 10.99
C THR A 52 9.29 -8.10 12.15
N ALA A 53 10.61 -8.22 12.35
CA ALA A 53 11.32 -7.48 13.40
C ALA A 53 11.32 -5.96 13.17
N ARG A 54 11.38 -5.50 11.92
CA ARG A 54 11.24 -4.06 11.58
C ARG A 54 9.82 -3.56 11.82
N LEU A 55 8.81 -4.36 11.50
CA LEU A 55 7.40 -4.02 11.77
C LEU A 55 7.08 -4.06 13.26
N ALA A 56 7.75 -4.90 14.05
CA ALA A 56 7.65 -4.86 15.51
C ALA A 56 8.10 -3.49 16.07
N GLN A 57 9.19 -2.93 15.53
CA GLN A 57 9.63 -1.58 15.88
C GLN A 57 8.58 -0.52 15.48
N ALA A 58 7.90 -0.69 14.34
CA ALA A 58 6.83 0.22 13.92
C ALA A 58 5.59 0.15 14.83
N ALA A 59 5.21 -1.05 15.29
CA ALA A 59 4.14 -1.22 16.27
C ALA A 59 4.45 -0.52 17.61
N GLU A 60 5.72 -0.43 17.98
CA GLU A 60 6.20 0.24 19.19
C GLU A 60 6.51 1.74 19.01
N GLY A 61 6.22 2.33 17.84
CA GLY A 61 6.53 3.73 17.55
C GLY A 61 8.02 4.04 17.38
N LYS A 62 8.85 3.02 17.13
CA LYS A 62 10.32 3.11 16.96
C LYS A 62 10.77 3.02 15.51
N ALA A 63 9.85 2.83 14.58
CA ALA A 63 10.09 2.83 13.13
C ALA A 63 8.82 3.30 12.41
N PHE A 64 8.96 3.64 11.13
CA PHE A 64 7.84 4.03 10.28
C PHE A 64 7.82 3.20 9.01
N LEU A 65 6.70 2.57 8.68
CA LEU A 65 6.54 1.81 7.44
C LEU A 65 6.18 2.75 6.28
N LEU A 66 6.96 2.69 5.20
CA LEU A 66 6.60 3.25 3.91
C LEU A 66 6.40 2.11 2.90
N GLN A 67 5.13 1.83 2.61
CA GLN A 67 4.72 0.87 1.60
C GLN A 67 4.24 1.59 0.33
N GLY A 68 4.84 1.31 -0.83
CA GLY A 68 4.54 2.06 -2.05
C GLY A 68 4.85 1.31 -3.35
N GLY A 69 4.11 1.60 -4.41
CA GLY A 69 4.34 1.03 -5.74
C GLY A 69 3.06 1.02 -6.57
N ASP A 70 3.02 0.20 -7.62
CA ASP A 70 1.92 0.22 -8.57
C ASP A 70 0.58 -0.15 -7.92
N CYS A 71 -0.50 0.33 -8.54
CA CYS A 71 -1.80 -0.25 -8.29
C CYS A 71 -1.76 -1.73 -8.72
N ALA A 72 -1.64 -1.99 -10.02
CA ALA A 72 -1.40 -3.33 -10.58
C ALA A 72 -0.14 -3.30 -11.45
N GLU A 73 0.77 -4.24 -11.22
CA GLU A 73 1.90 -4.46 -12.14
C GLU A 73 1.37 -5.04 -13.46
N ARG A 74 2.08 -4.75 -14.56
CA ARG A 74 1.73 -5.22 -15.90
C ARG A 74 2.93 -5.89 -16.57
N PHE A 75 2.69 -7.01 -17.25
CA PHE A 75 3.73 -7.75 -17.96
C PHE A 75 4.33 -6.94 -19.11
N ASP A 76 3.52 -6.13 -19.79
CA ASP A 76 3.95 -5.31 -20.93
C ASP A 76 4.68 -4.02 -20.53
N ARG A 77 4.68 -3.65 -19.25
CA ARG A 77 5.41 -2.50 -18.69
C ARG A 77 6.59 -2.91 -17.81
N LEU A 78 6.91 -4.19 -17.76
CA LEU A 78 8.01 -4.70 -16.96
C LEU A 78 9.37 -4.30 -17.58
N SER A 79 10.11 -3.43 -16.90
CA SER A 79 11.48 -3.07 -17.28
C SER A 79 12.31 -2.71 -16.06
N ALA A 80 13.63 -2.93 -16.14
CA ALA A 80 14.57 -2.50 -15.11
C ALA A 80 14.44 -0.99 -14.84
N GLN A 81 14.25 -0.17 -15.87
CA GLN A 81 14.10 1.29 -15.72
C GLN A 81 12.85 1.66 -14.91
N ALA A 82 11.69 1.06 -15.19
CA ALA A 82 10.47 1.30 -14.44
C ALA A 82 10.59 0.85 -12.98
N ILE A 83 11.22 -0.31 -12.75
CA ILE A 83 11.50 -0.82 -11.40
C ILE A 83 12.44 0.14 -10.65
N HIS A 84 13.56 0.53 -11.25
CA HIS A 84 14.51 1.46 -10.65
C HIS A 84 13.87 2.81 -10.33
N SER A 85 13.07 3.37 -11.25
CA SER A 85 12.40 4.65 -11.03
C SER A 85 11.46 4.60 -9.83
N LYS A 86 10.68 3.52 -9.67
CA LYS A 86 9.84 3.29 -8.48
C LYS A 86 10.66 3.14 -7.20
N LEU A 87 11.74 2.36 -7.22
CA LEU A 87 12.60 2.17 -6.05
C LEU A 87 13.29 3.48 -5.64
N ARG A 88 13.75 4.28 -6.60
CA ARG A 88 14.34 5.60 -6.34
C ARG A 88 13.33 6.54 -5.71
N LEU A 89 12.12 6.62 -6.25
CA LEU A 89 11.05 7.43 -5.65
C LEU A 89 10.74 7.00 -4.21
N LEU A 90 10.62 5.69 -3.95
CA LEU A 90 10.40 5.15 -2.60
C LEU A 90 11.55 5.52 -1.64
N GLN A 91 12.79 5.49 -2.12
CA GLN A 91 13.97 5.89 -1.35
C GLN A 91 14.01 7.40 -1.07
N GLN A 92 13.65 8.25 -2.04
CA GLN A 92 13.58 9.71 -1.85
C GLN A 92 12.56 10.06 -0.77
N MET A 93 11.34 9.49 -0.85
CA MET A 93 10.32 9.65 0.18
C MET A 93 10.82 9.16 1.55
N ALA A 94 11.49 8.00 1.59
CA ALA A 94 12.02 7.46 2.84
C ALA A 94 13.06 8.38 3.49
N VAL A 95 13.94 9.03 2.72
CA VAL A 95 14.93 9.99 3.26
C VAL A 95 14.22 11.19 3.90
N ILE A 96 13.21 11.75 3.22
CA ILE A 96 12.42 12.88 3.74
C ILE A 96 11.73 12.49 5.06
N LEU A 97 11.07 11.35 5.07
CA LEU A 97 10.33 10.86 6.24
C LEU A 97 11.26 10.46 7.40
N THR A 98 12.42 9.84 7.12
CA THR A 98 13.40 9.50 8.16
C THR A 98 13.94 10.75 8.84
N TYR A 99 14.27 11.78 8.06
CA TYR A 99 14.76 13.03 8.63
C TYR A 99 13.69 13.70 9.52
N ALA A 100 12.45 13.75 9.06
CA ALA A 100 11.37 14.41 9.79
C ALA A 100 10.93 13.63 11.04
N SER A 101 10.68 12.33 10.92
CA SER A 101 10.26 11.53 12.08
C SER A 101 11.37 11.26 13.09
N ALA A 102 12.64 11.41 12.68
CA ALA A 102 13.81 10.88 13.40
C ALA A 102 13.72 9.36 13.66
N LEU A 103 12.91 8.64 12.87
CA LEU A 103 12.73 7.19 12.95
C LEU A 103 13.32 6.49 11.72
N PRO A 104 13.80 5.23 11.87
CA PRO A 104 14.06 4.35 10.74
C PRO A 104 12.81 4.15 9.89
N VAL A 105 12.91 4.36 8.57
CA VAL A 105 11.82 4.07 7.64
C VAL A 105 12.00 2.70 6.98
N VAL A 106 11.04 1.80 7.21
CA VAL A 106 10.97 0.45 6.63
C VAL A 106 10.36 0.57 5.23
N LYS A 107 11.11 0.17 4.19
CA LYS A 107 10.71 0.37 2.78
C LYS A 107 10.15 -0.93 2.20
N VAL A 108 8.87 -0.92 1.84
CA VAL A 108 8.18 -2.08 1.29
C VAL A 108 7.56 -1.74 -0.06
N GLY A 109 8.06 -2.33 -1.14
CA GLY A 109 7.52 -2.17 -2.49
C GLY A 109 6.21 -2.93 -2.66
N ARG A 110 5.21 -2.31 -3.30
CA ARG A 110 4.09 -3.01 -3.95
C ARG A 110 4.56 -3.48 -5.32
N MET A 111 5.40 -4.49 -5.31
CA MET A 111 6.22 -4.90 -6.44
C MET A 111 6.51 -6.39 -6.34
N ALA A 112 6.85 -7.00 -7.47
CA ALA A 112 7.19 -8.42 -7.57
C ALA A 112 6.06 -9.38 -7.14
N GLY A 113 4.81 -9.04 -7.46
CA GLY A 113 3.67 -9.92 -7.17
C GLY A 113 2.31 -9.25 -7.29
N GLN A 114 2.23 -7.96 -7.59
CA GLN A 114 0.99 -7.20 -7.57
C GLN A 114 0.24 -7.29 -8.92
N TYR A 115 0.08 -8.49 -9.46
CA TYR A 115 -0.50 -8.76 -10.79
C TYR A 115 -1.97 -9.19 -10.76
N ALA A 116 -2.62 -9.19 -9.59
CA ALA A 116 -4.03 -9.56 -9.44
C ALA A 116 -4.82 -8.45 -8.75
N LYS A 117 -6.11 -8.33 -9.12
CA LYS A 117 -7.00 -7.29 -8.61
C LYS A 117 -8.41 -7.79 -8.30
N PRO A 118 -8.95 -7.51 -7.09
CA PRO A 118 -10.36 -7.76 -6.81
C PRO A 118 -11.22 -6.74 -7.57
N ARG A 119 -12.42 -7.15 -7.99
CA ARG A 119 -13.33 -6.27 -8.75
C ARG A 119 -14.71 -6.23 -8.10
N SER A 120 -15.31 -5.05 -8.08
CA SER A 120 -16.66 -4.84 -7.53
C SER A 120 -17.74 -5.53 -8.36
N ARG A 121 -17.52 -5.74 -9.66
CA ARG A 121 -18.43 -6.43 -10.57
C ARG A 121 -17.65 -7.50 -11.35
N PRO A 122 -18.26 -8.65 -11.66
CA PRO A 122 -17.60 -9.74 -12.38
C PRO A 122 -17.46 -9.48 -13.89
N THR A 123 -18.28 -8.59 -14.44
CA THR A 123 -18.32 -8.25 -15.86
C THR A 123 -18.31 -6.74 -16.07
N GLU A 124 -17.95 -6.31 -17.27
CA GLU A 124 -18.12 -4.93 -17.73
C GLU A 124 -18.70 -4.90 -19.14
N THR A 125 -19.39 -3.80 -19.48
CA THR A 125 -20.06 -3.64 -20.77
C THR A 125 -19.49 -2.41 -21.49
N VAL A 126 -19.01 -2.61 -22.71
CA VAL A 126 -18.48 -1.55 -23.59
C VAL A 126 -19.14 -1.73 -24.95
N ASP A 127 -19.69 -0.65 -25.51
CA ASP A 127 -20.39 -0.63 -26.81
C ASP A 127 -21.42 -1.77 -26.99
N GLY A 128 -22.21 -2.02 -25.94
CA GLY A 128 -23.27 -3.04 -25.94
C GLY A 128 -22.80 -4.50 -25.81
N ARG A 129 -21.49 -4.76 -25.70
CA ARG A 129 -20.92 -6.10 -25.47
C ARG A 129 -20.54 -6.25 -24.00
N THR A 130 -20.92 -7.36 -23.37
CA THR A 130 -20.57 -7.67 -21.97
C THR A 130 -19.52 -8.77 -21.93
N LEU A 131 -18.39 -8.53 -21.26
CA LEU A 131 -17.30 -9.49 -21.08
C LEU A 131 -16.88 -9.60 -19.61
N PRO A 132 -16.18 -10.68 -19.20
CA PRO A 132 -15.52 -10.72 -17.91
C PRO A 132 -14.60 -9.52 -17.73
N VAL A 133 -14.60 -9.01 -16.51
CA VAL A 133 -13.80 -7.86 -16.15
C VAL A 133 -12.30 -8.21 -16.13
N TYR A 134 -11.42 -7.24 -16.43
CA TYR A 134 -9.98 -7.40 -16.22
C TYR A 134 -9.69 -7.58 -14.72
N ARG A 135 -8.96 -8.65 -14.35
CA ARG A 135 -8.65 -9.01 -12.96
C ARG A 135 -7.16 -8.95 -12.64
N GLY A 136 -6.39 -8.26 -13.49
CA GLY A 136 -4.93 -8.24 -13.40
C GLY A 136 -4.30 -9.26 -14.35
N ASP A 137 -3.08 -8.95 -14.80
CA ASP A 137 -2.34 -9.71 -15.80
C ASP A 137 -2.06 -11.17 -15.39
N ALA A 138 -2.07 -11.49 -14.10
CA ALA A 138 -1.99 -12.86 -13.59
C ALA A 138 -3.25 -13.70 -13.86
N VAL A 139 -4.37 -13.07 -14.22
CA VAL A 139 -5.64 -13.75 -14.49
C VAL A 139 -5.98 -13.68 -15.97
N ASN A 140 -6.10 -12.49 -16.53
CA ASN A 140 -6.52 -12.25 -17.92
C ASN A 140 -5.89 -10.97 -18.48
N GLY A 141 -6.08 -10.72 -19.77
CA GLY A 141 -5.54 -9.56 -20.47
C GLY A 141 -6.42 -8.31 -20.36
N ILE A 142 -5.79 -7.15 -20.53
CA ILE A 142 -6.46 -5.83 -20.43
C ILE A 142 -7.43 -5.58 -21.60
N GLY A 143 -7.13 -6.13 -22.78
CA GLY A 143 -7.91 -5.90 -24.00
C GLY A 143 -9.37 -6.33 -23.86
N PHE A 144 -10.28 -5.57 -24.47
CA PHE A 144 -11.72 -5.85 -24.42
C PHE A 144 -12.14 -6.84 -25.53
N SER A 145 -11.62 -8.07 -25.46
CA SER A 145 -11.99 -9.17 -26.36
C SER A 145 -12.25 -10.46 -25.57
N GLN A 146 -13.03 -11.38 -26.13
CA GLN A 146 -13.33 -12.66 -25.46
C GLN A 146 -12.06 -13.47 -25.17
N ALA A 147 -11.09 -13.45 -26.09
CA ALA A 147 -9.81 -14.13 -25.92
C ALA A 147 -8.98 -13.50 -24.80
N GLU A 148 -8.86 -12.17 -24.78
CA GLU A 148 -8.10 -11.45 -23.75
C GLU A 148 -8.75 -11.61 -22.37
N ARG A 149 -10.09 -11.62 -22.27
CA ARG A 149 -10.80 -11.67 -20.99
C ARG A 149 -10.97 -13.06 -20.40
N ARG A 150 -10.68 -14.12 -21.16
CA ARG A 150 -10.68 -15.49 -20.64
C ARG A 150 -9.55 -15.67 -19.62
N PRO A 151 -9.84 -16.12 -18.38
CA PRO A 151 -8.81 -16.48 -17.42
C PRO A 151 -7.89 -17.58 -17.96
N ASP A 152 -6.58 -17.44 -17.72
CA ASP A 152 -5.55 -18.35 -18.19
C ASP A 152 -4.59 -18.72 -17.04
N PRO A 153 -4.64 -19.96 -16.52
CA PRO A 153 -3.76 -20.40 -15.44
C PRO A 153 -2.26 -20.26 -15.76
N ALA A 154 -1.84 -20.34 -17.03
CA ALA A 154 -0.43 -20.21 -17.40
C ALA A 154 0.14 -18.81 -17.06
N ARG A 155 -0.72 -17.80 -16.89
CA ARG A 155 -0.33 -16.46 -16.43
C ARG A 155 0.23 -16.46 -15.00
N LEU A 156 -0.06 -17.47 -14.18
CA LEU A 156 0.55 -17.61 -12.85
C LEU A 156 2.05 -17.92 -12.95
N LEU A 157 2.49 -18.70 -13.95
CA LEU A 157 3.92 -18.92 -14.22
C LEU A 157 4.59 -17.64 -14.71
N ARG A 158 3.91 -16.90 -15.61
CA ARG A 158 4.39 -15.59 -16.08
C ARG A 158 4.53 -14.58 -14.94
N MET A 159 3.58 -14.59 -14.00
CA MET A 159 3.64 -13.81 -12.77
C MET A 159 4.88 -14.17 -11.94
N TYR A 160 5.16 -15.46 -11.75
CA TYR A 160 6.37 -15.90 -11.06
C TYR A 160 7.66 -15.38 -11.71
N ASP A 161 7.80 -15.50 -13.04
CA ASP A 161 9.00 -15.04 -13.75
C ASP A 161 9.16 -13.52 -13.69
N ALA A 162 8.06 -12.78 -13.85
CA ALA A 162 8.04 -11.32 -13.75
C ALA A 162 8.39 -10.84 -12.32
N SER A 163 7.87 -11.53 -11.30
CA SER A 163 8.19 -11.28 -9.90
C SER A 163 9.65 -11.55 -9.57
N ARG A 164 10.20 -12.67 -10.08
CA ARG A 164 11.61 -13.01 -9.93
C ARG A 164 12.51 -11.95 -10.56
N TYR A 165 12.23 -11.54 -11.79
CA TYR A 165 12.97 -10.47 -12.47
C TYR A 165 12.96 -9.17 -11.65
N THR A 166 11.80 -8.80 -11.11
CA THR A 166 11.66 -7.60 -10.27
C THR A 166 12.49 -7.71 -9.00
N LEU A 167 12.46 -8.85 -8.31
CA LEU A 167 13.26 -9.09 -7.11
C LEU A 167 14.77 -9.10 -7.39
N ASP A 168 15.21 -9.60 -8.53
CA ASP A 168 16.62 -9.56 -8.93
C ASP A 168 17.11 -8.11 -9.06
N VAL A 169 16.31 -7.24 -9.69
CA VAL A 169 16.60 -5.79 -9.77
C VAL A 169 16.55 -5.13 -8.38
N MET A 170 15.56 -5.46 -7.54
CA MET A 170 15.48 -4.95 -6.17
C MET A 170 16.70 -5.34 -5.33
N ARG A 171 17.14 -6.60 -5.41
CA ARG A 171 18.32 -7.12 -4.71
C ARG A 171 19.61 -6.49 -5.21
N ALA A 172 19.73 -6.28 -6.52
CA ALA A 172 20.87 -5.55 -7.10
C ALA A 172 20.92 -4.10 -6.57
N CYS A 173 19.77 -3.42 -6.51
CA CYS A 173 19.67 -2.08 -5.94
C CYS A 173 20.01 -2.05 -4.44
N ALA A 174 19.54 -3.03 -3.66
CA ALA A 174 19.83 -3.15 -2.24
C ALA A 174 21.33 -3.37 -1.95
N ARG A 175 21.99 -4.22 -2.74
CA ARG A 175 23.44 -4.51 -2.65
C ARG A 175 24.31 -3.33 -3.07
N GLY A 176 23.86 -2.55 -4.06
CA GLY A 176 24.53 -1.32 -4.49
C GLY A 176 24.49 -0.20 -3.45
N GLY A 177 23.67 -0.34 -2.41
CA GLY A 177 23.48 0.67 -1.37
C GLY A 177 22.70 1.88 -1.85
N THR A 178 22.48 2.82 -0.93
CA THR A 178 21.84 4.11 -1.23
C THR A 178 22.85 5.24 -1.12
N ASP A 179 23.14 5.91 -2.24
CA ASP A 179 23.88 7.18 -2.22
C ASP A 179 22.93 8.30 -1.76
N LEU A 180 22.96 8.59 -0.46
CA LEU A 180 22.14 9.63 0.14
C LEU A 180 22.43 11.03 -0.42
N ARG A 181 23.67 11.30 -0.89
CA ARG A 181 24.00 12.60 -1.51
C ARG A 181 23.35 12.72 -2.88
N GLN A 182 23.36 11.63 -3.67
CA GLN A 182 22.66 11.60 -4.95
C GLN A 182 21.15 11.77 -4.77
N LEU A 183 20.53 11.03 -3.83
CA LEU A 183 19.10 11.21 -3.53
C LEU A 183 18.80 12.63 -3.07
N HIS A 184 19.66 13.22 -2.24
CA HIS A 184 19.47 14.60 -1.79
C HIS A 184 19.53 15.61 -2.95
N ARG A 185 20.46 15.45 -3.90
CA ARG A 185 20.52 16.28 -5.11
C ARG A 185 19.23 16.19 -5.91
N GLU A 186 18.72 14.98 -6.13
CA GLU A 186 17.47 14.78 -6.85
C GLU A 186 16.26 15.41 -6.14
N ILE A 187 16.22 15.36 -4.81
CA ILE A 187 15.21 16.05 -3.99
C ILE A 187 15.33 17.57 -4.16
N GLN A 188 16.55 18.14 -4.16
CA GLN A 188 16.76 19.58 -4.42
C GLN A 188 16.34 19.97 -5.85
N ASP A 189 16.64 19.12 -6.84
CA ASP A 189 16.22 19.33 -8.22
C ASP A 189 14.69 19.28 -8.37
N PHE A 190 13.99 18.46 -7.57
CA PHE A 190 12.54 18.48 -7.49
C PHE A 190 12.03 19.79 -6.87
N VAL A 191 12.57 20.17 -5.70
CA VAL A 191 12.16 21.39 -4.97
C VAL A 191 12.37 22.64 -5.83
N SER A 192 13.49 22.74 -6.54
CA SER A 192 13.78 23.90 -7.40
C SER A 192 12.86 24.05 -8.61
N ARG A 193 12.24 22.96 -9.06
CA ARG A 193 11.31 22.94 -10.21
C ARG A 193 9.84 22.94 -9.79
N SER A 194 9.53 22.66 -8.53
CA SER A 194 8.17 22.57 -8.04
C SER A 194 7.56 23.97 -7.84
N PRO A 195 6.31 24.23 -8.29
CA PRO A 195 5.60 25.45 -7.95
C PRO A 195 5.43 25.63 -6.42
N ALA A 196 5.40 24.53 -5.66
CA ALA A 196 5.37 24.52 -4.20
C ALA A 196 6.78 24.50 -3.56
N GLY A 197 7.83 24.72 -4.35
CA GLY A 197 9.23 24.60 -3.94
C GLY A 197 9.62 25.45 -2.74
N GLU A 198 9.08 26.67 -2.61
CA GLU A 198 9.35 27.55 -1.46
C GLU A 198 8.98 26.90 -0.13
N ARG A 199 7.87 26.15 -0.08
CA ARG A 199 7.41 25.44 1.13
C ARG A 199 8.37 24.31 1.52
N TYR A 200 8.92 23.61 0.54
CA TYR A 200 9.76 22.43 0.78
C TYR A 200 11.25 22.76 0.97
N GLY A 201 11.69 23.92 0.49
CA GLY A 201 13.08 24.37 0.51
C GLY A 201 13.72 24.31 1.89
N GLY A 202 13.03 24.79 2.93
CA GLY A 202 13.55 24.78 4.29
C GLY A 202 13.90 23.38 4.81
N LEU A 203 12.99 22.42 4.60
CA LEU A 203 13.21 21.03 5.00
C LEU A 203 14.29 20.36 4.14
N ALA A 204 14.27 20.57 2.82
CA ALA A 204 15.30 20.05 1.93
C ALA A 204 16.69 20.55 2.33
N SER A 205 16.88 21.85 2.56
CA SER A 205 18.17 22.41 2.99
C SER A 205 18.67 21.79 4.30
N ARG A 206 17.80 21.55 5.27
CA ARG A 206 18.21 20.94 6.55
C ARG A 206 18.58 19.45 6.42
N ILE A 207 17.94 18.70 5.52
CA ILE A 207 18.38 17.35 5.16
C ILE A 207 19.82 17.40 4.63
N GLY A 208 20.12 18.35 3.73
CA GLY A 208 21.47 18.54 3.20
C GLY A 208 22.50 18.84 4.27
N GLN A 209 22.18 19.75 5.21
CA GLN A 209 23.05 20.08 6.34
C GLN A 209 23.34 18.88 7.25
N ALA A 210 22.32 18.07 7.55
CA ALA A 210 22.50 16.88 8.38
C ALA A 210 23.38 15.81 7.70
N LEU A 211 23.22 15.62 6.39
CA LEU A 211 24.09 14.74 5.61
C LEU A 211 25.54 15.25 5.60
N SER A 212 25.75 16.56 5.40
CA SER A 212 27.09 17.16 5.48
C SER A 212 27.72 17.05 6.88
N CYS A 213 26.93 17.19 7.94
CA CYS A 213 27.40 17.00 9.32
C CYS A 213 27.85 15.55 9.56
N LYS A 214 27.08 14.56 9.09
CA LYS A 214 27.44 13.14 9.19
C LYS A 214 28.78 12.86 8.52
N ASP A 215 29.01 13.44 7.34
CA ASP A 215 30.27 13.31 6.60
C ASP A 215 31.44 13.95 7.33
N ALA A 216 31.25 15.16 7.87
CA ALA A 216 32.27 15.89 8.63
C ALA A 216 32.66 15.18 9.94
N CYS A 217 31.72 14.49 10.57
CA CYS A 217 31.97 13.65 11.76
C CYS A 217 32.70 12.34 11.45
N GLY A 218 32.95 12.02 10.18
CA GLY A 218 33.69 10.83 9.78
C GLY A 218 32.93 9.54 10.06
N SER A 219 31.75 9.35 9.46
CA SER A 219 31.13 8.03 9.44
C SER A 219 31.89 7.12 8.45
N GLY A 220 32.96 6.47 8.92
CA GLY A 220 33.68 5.41 8.20
C GLY A 220 32.86 4.13 8.02
N ASP A 221 31.54 4.20 8.12
CA ASP A 221 30.66 3.07 7.89
C ASP A 221 30.62 2.75 6.39
N PRO A 222 30.68 1.46 6.01
CA PRO A 222 30.36 1.06 4.64
C PRO A 222 28.97 1.60 4.27
N PRO A 223 28.68 1.86 2.97
CA PRO A 223 27.36 2.29 2.56
C PRO A 223 26.32 1.34 3.17
N SER A 224 25.44 1.87 4.03
CA SER A 224 24.47 1.06 4.75
C SER A 224 23.65 0.26 3.74
N THR A 225 23.68 -1.07 3.86
CA THR A 225 22.89 -1.95 3.02
C THR A 225 21.43 -1.50 3.10
N THR A 226 20.82 -1.25 1.95
CA THR A 226 19.45 -0.75 1.92
C THR A 226 18.50 -1.93 1.92
N GLU A 227 17.80 -2.13 3.03
CA GLU A 227 16.73 -3.13 3.11
C GLU A 227 15.54 -2.67 2.26
N LEU A 228 15.19 -3.49 1.26
CA LEU A 228 14.03 -3.32 0.39
C LEU A 228 13.24 -4.62 0.41
N PHE A 229 11.96 -4.52 0.77
CA PHE A 229 11.05 -5.66 0.81
C PHE A 229 10.01 -5.56 -0.29
N ALA A 230 9.40 -6.68 -0.65
CA ALA A 230 8.37 -6.82 -1.68
C ALA A 230 7.06 -7.28 -1.04
N SER A 231 5.95 -6.78 -1.55
CA SER A 231 4.62 -7.06 -1.05
C SER A 231 3.56 -7.01 -2.14
N HIS A 232 2.50 -7.79 -1.95
CA HIS A 232 1.32 -7.80 -2.81
C HIS A 232 0.08 -8.31 -2.07
N GLU A 233 -1.09 -8.08 -2.65
CA GLU A 233 -2.34 -8.69 -2.18
C GLU A 233 -2.28 -10.19 -2.46
N GLY A 234 -2.35 -11.02 -1.43
CA GLY A 234 -2.38 -12.48 -1.57
C GLY A 234 -3.74 -12.97 -2.05
N LEU A 235 -4.16 -12.50 -3.23
CA LEU A 235 -5.51 -12.68 -3.77
C LEU A 235 -5.70 -14.06 -4.39
N LEU A 236 -4.73 -14.49 -5.21
CA LEU A 236 -4.78 -15.75 -5.95
C LEU A 236 -4.20 -16.88 -5.10
N LEU A 237 -5.02 -17.45 -4.21
CA LEU A 237 -4.56 -18.48 -3.26
C LEU A 237 -3.96 -19.73 -3.94
N ASP A 238 -4.35 -20.02 -5.18
CA ASP A 238 -3.75 -21.09 -5.99
C ASP A 238 -2.23 -20.82 -6.22
N TYR A 239 -1.83 -19.56 -6.42
CA TYR A 239 -0.43 -19.13 -6.56
C TYR A 239 0.28 -19.06 -5.21
N GLU A 240 -0.36 -18.45 -4.21
CA GLU A 240 0.23 -18.25 -2.88
C GLU A 240 0.56 -19.60 -2.22
N ALA A 241 -0.38 -20.54 -2.26
CA ALA A 241 -0.21 -21.86 -1.67
C ALA A 241 0.85 -22.68 -2.41
N ALA A 242 0.94 -22.57 -3.74
CA ALA A 242 1.97 -23.27 -4.51
C ALA A 242 3.39 -22.79 -4.16
N LEU A 243 3.56 -21.52 -3.77
CA LEU A 243 4.84 -20.96 -3.35
C LEU A 243 5.09 -21.02 -1.83
N THR A 244 4.19 -21.62 -1.05
CA THR A 244 4.39 -21.78 0.39
C THR A 244 5.44 -22.85 0.68
N ARG A 245 6.36 -22.55 1.61
CA ARG A 245 7.44 -23.46 2.03
C ARG A 245 7.45 -23.63 3.54
N TYR A 246 7.64 -24.88 3.97
CA TYR A 246 7.88 -25.21 5.38
C TYR A 246 9.37 -25.10 5.69
N ASN A 247 9.73 -24.38 6.75
CA ASN A 247 11.09 -24.30 7.25
C ASN A 247 11.28 -25.29 8.41
N PRO A 248 11.91 -26.46 8.18
CA PRO A 248 12.03 -27.52 9.18
C PRO A 248 12.86 -27.12 10.40
N ARG A 249 13.74 -26.12 10.29
CA ARG A 249 14.53 -25.64 11.44
C ARG A 249 13.68 -24.87 12.45
N SER A 250 12.70 -24.12 11.95
CA SER A 250 11.85 -23.25 12.78
C SER A 250 10.45 -23.81 13.06
N GLY A 251 10.02 -24.82 12.29
CA GLY A 251 8.63 -25.31 12.32
C GLY A 251 7.60 -24.38 11.66
N ARG A 252 8.05 -23.30 11.03
CA ARG A 252 7.21 -22.22 10.46
C ARG A 252 6.98 -22.39 8.97
N ARG A 253 5.92 -21.77 8.45
CA ARG A 253 5.54 -21.82 7.03
C ARG A 253 5.54 -20.42 6.44
N TYR A 254 6.20 -20.22 5.31
CA TYR A 254 6.26 -18.92 4.67
C TYR A 254 5.68 -19.01 3.28
N ALA A 255 4.77 -18.10 2.94
CA ALA A 255 4.43 -17.82 1.56
C ALA A 255 5.68 -17.23 0.88
N GLY A 256 6.31 -18.03 0.02
CA GLY A 256 7.55 -17.66 -0.66
C GLY A 256 7.36 -16.67 -1.80
N SER A 257 6.13 -16.19 -2.04
CA SER A 257 5.77 -15.27 -3.12
C SER A 257 6.16 -13.81 -2.84
N GLY A 258 6.24 -13.41 -1.56
CA GLY A 258 6.51 -12.03 -1.16
C GLY A 258 6.87 -11.94 0.32
N HIS A 259 7.52 -10.84 0.72
CA HIS A 259 7.98 -10.68 2.11
C HIS A 259 6.80 -10.39 3.04
N MET A 260 5.93 -9.47 2.63
CA MET A 260 4.69 -9.12 3.32
C MET A 260 3.52 -9.30 2.36
N LEU A 261 2.46 -9.97 2.81
CA LEU A 261 1.24 -10.14 2.02
C LEU A 261 0.09 -9.41 2.72
N TRP A 262 -0.93 -8.98 1.97
CA TRP A 262 -2.15 -8.47 2.60
C TRP A 262 -3.43 -9.13 2.09
N ILE A 263 -4.44 -9.10 2.96
CA ILE A 263 -5.82 -9.43 2.66
C ILE A 263 -6.57 -8.14 2.31
N GLY A 264 -7.20 -8.11 1.14
CA GLY A 264 -7.99 -6.97 0.68
C GLY A 264 -9.32 -6.83 1.44
N ASP A 265 -9.91 -5.63 1.38
CA ASP A 265 -11.17 -5.34 2.08
C ASP A 265 -12.34 -6.19 1.56
N ARG A 266 -12.24 -6.74 0.33
CA ARG A 266 -13.23 -7.63 -0.28
C ARG A 266 -13.01 -9.12 0.00
N THR A 267 -11.89 -9.49 0.62
CA THR A 267 -11.48 -10.89 0.85
C THR A 267 -11.17 -11.19 2.33
N ARG A 268 -11.51 -10.28 3.25
CA ARG A 268 -11.26 -10.42 4.70
C ARG A 268 -12.39 -11.06 5.50
N GLN A 269 -13.24 -11.88 4.86
CA GLN A 269 -14.29 -12.61 5.57
C GLN A 269 -13.66 -13.56 6.60
N LEU A 270 -14.12 -13.51 7.85
CA LEU A 270 -13.52 -14.24 8.98
C LEU A 270 -13.52 -15.77 8.76
N ASP A 271 -14.57 -16.28 8.12
CA ASP A 271 -14.79 -17.68 7.73
C ASP A 271 -14.33 -17.97 6.28
N GLY A 272 -13.72 -17.00 5.62
CA GLY A 272 -13.25 -17.10 4.24
C GLY A 272 -11.89 -17.78 4.10
N ALA A 273 -11.62 -18.25 2.88
CA ALA A 273 -10.37 -18.95 2.56
C ALA A 273 -9.12 -18.09 2.77
N HIS A 274 -9.16 -16.79 2.46
CA HIS A 274 -8.01 -15.89 2.60
C HIS A 274 -7.57 -15.75 4.06
N VAL A 275 -8.50 -15.49 4.99
CA VAL A 275 -8.18 -15.40 6.42
C VAL A 275 -7.62 -16.73 6.94
N ALA A 276 -8.21 -17.86 6.55
CA ALA A 276 -7.73 -19.18 6.95
C ALA A 276 -6.33 -19.50 6.38
N TYR A 277 -6.05 -19.13 5.13
CA TYR A 277 -4.72 -19.30 4.51
C TYR A 277 -3.67 -18.41 5.19
N PHE A 278 -3.96 -17.13 5.40
CA PHE A 278 -3.05 -16.18 6.05
C PHE A 278 -2.75 -16.56 7.51
N ALA A 279 -3.72 -17.16 8.22
CA ALA A 279 -3.50 -17.73 9.54
C ALA A 279 -2.54 -18.93 9.54
N SER A 280 -2.27 -19.54 8.39
CA SER A 280 -1.41 -20.74 8.26
C SER A 280 0.05 -20.45 7.86
N ILE A 281 0.36 -19.20 7.52
CA ILE A 281 1.71 -18.73 7.17
C ILE A 281 2.28 -17.82 8.27
N ASP A 282 3.59 -17.60 8.27
CA ASP A 282 4.37 -16.89 9.28
C ASP A 282 4.94 -15.54 8.80
N ASN A 283 4.74 -15.18 7.52
CA ASN A 283 5.08 -13.85 6.99
C ASN A 283 4.46 -12.73 7.86
N PRO A 284 5.03 -11.53 7.92
CA PRO A 284 4.25 -10.38 8.35
C PRO A 284 3.09 -10.16 7.37
N ILE A 285 1.89 -9.92 7.91
CA ILE A 285 0.67 -9.81 7.12
C ILE A 285 -0.08 -8.51 7.41
N ALA A 286 -0.81 -8.03 6.41
CA ALA A 286 -1.70 -6.89 6.54
C ALA A 286 -3.16 -7.25 6.25
N VAL A 287 -4.08 -6.49 6.83
CA VAL A 287 -5.50 -6.53 6.49
C VAL A 287 -6.01 -5.12 6.22
N LYS A 288 -6.66 -4.94 5.08
CA LYS A 288 -7.30 -3.67 4.71
C LYS A 288 -8.59 -3.47 5.52
N LEU A 289 -8.72 -2.35 6.20
CA LEU A 289 -9.93 -1.96 6.93
C LEU A 289 -10.57 -0.76 6.23
N GLY A 290 -11.67 -1.01 5.53
CA GLY A 290 -12.50 0.04 4.94
C GLY A 290 -13.60 0.57 5.88
N PRO A 291 -14.44 1.50 5.39
CA PRO A 291 -15.50 2.17 6.16
C PRO A 291 -16.53 1.28 6.84
N ALA A 292 -16.64 0.02 6.41
CA ALA A 292 -17.56 -0.96 6.97
C ALA A 292 -16.91 -1.88 8.02
N ALA A 293 -15.63 -1.68 8.33
CA ALA A 293 -14.96 -2.45 9.38
C ALA A 293 -15.49 -2.03 10.76
N THR A 294 -15.79 -3.02 11.62
CA THR A 294 -16.20 -2.78 13.00
C THR A 294 -15.12 -3.24 13.98
N PRO A 295 -15.11 -2.73 15.23
CA PRO A 295 -14.16 -3.18 16.26
C PRO A 295 -14.22 -4.69 16.51
N GLU A 296 -15.42 -5.29 16.52
CA GLU A 296 -15.61 -6.72 16.73
C GLU A 296 -14.94 -7.53 15.61
N GLN A 297 -15.08 -7.08 14.36
CA GLN A 297 -14.40 -7.71 13.23
C GLN A 297 -12.88 -7.58 13.33
N ALA A 298 -12.37 -6.41 13.73
CA ALA A 298 -10.94 -6.20 13.90
C ALA A 298 -10.37 -7.11 15.00
N LEU A 299 -11.04 -7.22 16.14
CA LEU A 299 -10.66 -8.11 17.24
C LEU A 299 -10.66 -9.59 16.82
N ALA A 300 -11.73 -10.04 16.14
CA ALA A 300 -11.82 -11.40 15.64
C ALA A 300 -10.74 -11.71 14.58
N LEU A 301 -10.37 -10.73 13.75
CA LEU A 301 -9.25 -10.87 12.82
C LEU A 301 -7.94 -11.06 13.56
N ILE A 302 -7.70 -10.31 14.64
CA ILE A 302 -6.48 -10.48 15.45
C ILE A 302 -6.44 -11.89 16.05
N ASP A 303 -7.54 -12.34 16.69
CA ASP A 303 -7.63 -13.67 17.30
C ASP A 303 -7.31 -14.79 16.30
N ARG A 304 -7.66 -14.58 15.02
CA ARG A 304 -7.45 -15.57 13.96
C ARG A 304 -6.07 -15.51 13.32
N LEU A 305 -5.51 -14.31 13.14
CA LEU A 305 -4.32 -14.04 12.34
C LEU A 305 -3.04 -13.88 13.15
N ASP A 306 -3.18 -13.44 14.40
CA ASP A 306 -2.10 -13.25 15.37
C ASP A 306 -2.53 -13.67 16.78
N PRO A 307 -2.89 -14.95 16.98
CA PRO A 307 -3.36 -15.46 18.28
C PRO A 307 -2.33 -15.30 19.40
N ASP A 308 -1.04 -15.34 19.04
CA ASP A 308 0.09 -15.21 19.96
C ASP A 308 0.51 -13.74 20.21
N ARG A 309 -0.21 -12.77 19.62
CA ARG A 309 0.04 -11.32 19.74
C ARG A 309 1.50 -10.96 19.46
N ARG A 310 2.07 -11.48 18.38
CA ARG A 310 3.49 -11.28 18.04
C ARG A 310 3.70 -9.88 17.46
N PRO A 311 4.51 -9.01 18.08
CA PRO A 311 4.81 -7.70 17.51
C PRO A 311 5.32 -7.80 16.07
N GLY A 312 4.77 -6.95 15.19
CA GLY A 312 5.12 -6.91 13.76
C GLY A 312 4.48 -8.00 12.89
N ARG A 313 3.70 -8.92 13.48
CA ARG A 313 2.98 -9.95 12.73
C ARG A 313 1.82 -9.35 11.93
N LEU A 314 0.96 -8.54 12.57
CA LEU A 314 -0.27 -8.04 11.98
C LEU A 314 -0.24 -6.52 11.81
N THR A 315 -0.57 -6.08 10.61
CA THR A 315 -0.73 -4.67 10.24
C THR A 315 -2.18 -4.41 9.84
N PHE A 316 -2.80 -3.37 10.37
CA PHE A 316 -4.07 -2.86 9.87
C PHE A 316 -3.84 -1.68 8.93
N VAL A 317 -4.32 -1.82 7.70
CA VAL A 317 -4.20 -0.80 6.66
C VAL A 317 -5.55 -0.12 6.48
N VAL A 318 -5.69 1.08 7.04
CA VAL A 318 -6.93 1.84 7.14
C VAL A 318 -7.17 2.66 5.87
N ARG A 319 -8.34 2.52 5.25
CA ARG A 319 -8.74 3.21 3.99
C ARG A 319 -10.17 3.73 4.05
N MET A 320 -10.42 4.64 4.99
CA MET A 320 -11.76 5.14 5.34
C MET A 320 -12.23 6.26 4.42
N GLY A 321 -11.31 7.00 3.81
CA GLY A 321 -11.58 8.24 3.09
C GLY A 321 -11.51 9.46 4.01
N ALA A 322 -11.11 10.60 3.44
CA ALA A 322 -10.83 11.86 4.13
C ALA A 322 -11.97 12.32 5.06
N HIS A 323 -13.21 12.20 4.60
CA HIS A 323 -14.40 12.66 5.32
C HIS A 323 -14.85 11.73 6.46
N ARG A 324 -14.28 10.53 6.56
CA ARG A 324 -14.74 9.49 7.51
C ARG A 324 -13.70 9.08 8.52
N VAL A 325 -12.41 9.20 8.21
CA VAL A 325 -11.31 8.69 9.06
C VAL A 325 -11.40 9.23 10.50
N ARG A 326 -11.67 10.52 10.68
CA ARG A 326 -11.76 11.17 12.00
C ARG A 326 -12.93 10.67 12.87
N TYR A 327 -13.96 10.09 12.24
CA TYR A 327 -15.16 9.63 12.92
C TYR A 327 -15.19 8.11 13.13
N LEU A 328 -14.69 7.34 12.17
CA LEU A 328 -14.77 5.87 12.19
C LEU A 328 -13.53 5.20 12.79
N LEU A 329 -12.36 5.82 12.69
CA LEU A 329 -11.12 5.22 13.18
C LEU A 329 -10.98 5.22 14.72
N PRO A 330 -11.43 6.25 15.48
CA PRO A 330 -11.16 6.30 16.92
C PRO A 330 -11.60 5.05 17.68
N GLU A 331 -12.85 4.61 17.47
CA GLU A 331 -13.40 3.44 18.16
C GLU A 331 -12.64 2.15 17.82
N LEU A 332 -12.20 1.99 16.56
CA LEU A 332 -11.38 0.86 16.15
C LEU A 332 -10.03 0.84 16.88
N VAL A 333 -9.35 1.98 16.93
CA VAL A 333 -8.03 2.11 17.58
C VAL A 333 -8.17 1.88 19.08
N GLU A 334 -9.16 2.48 19.74
CA GLU A 334 -9.40 2.30 21.17
C GLU A 334 -9.60 0.82 21.55
N LYS A 335 -10.49 0.12 20.83
CA LYS A 335 -10.81 -1.28 21.15
C LYS A 335 -9.64 -2.23 20.87
N VAL A 336 -8.93 -2.03 19.77
CA VAL A 336 -7.75 -2.84 19.44
C VAL A 336 -6.62 -2.57 20.44
N THR A 337 -6.35 -1.31 20.79
CA THR A 337 -5.36 -0.95 21.82
C THR A 337 -5.73 -1.56 23.17
N ALA A 338 -7.00 -1.49 23.58
CA ALA A 338 -7.48 -2.11 24.81
C ALA A 338 -7.35 -3.63 24.84
N SER A 339 -7.30 -4.31 23.68
CA SER A 339 -7.04 -5.75 23.60
C SER A 339 -5.57 -6.14 23.83
N GLY A 340 -4.66 -5.17 23.90
CA GLY A 340 -3.22 -5.40 24.05
C GLY A 340 -2.52 -5.93 22.80
N ALA A 341 -3.18 -5.92 21.64
CA ALA A 341 -2.61 -6.39 20.39
C ALA A 341 -1.53 -5.43 19.85
N PRO A 342 -0.30 -5.90 19.57
CA PRO A 342 0.77 -5.05 19.04
C PRO A 342 0.68 -4.91 17.51
N VAL A 343 -0.46 -4.39 17.03
CA VAL A 343 -0.69 -4.17 15.60
C VAL A 343 0.07 -2.95 15.09
N VAL A 344 0.48 -2.98 13.82
CA VAL A 344 0.97 -1.78 13.12
C VAL A 344 -0.20 -1.07 12.46
N TRP A 345 -0.41 0.21 12.77
CA TRP A 345 -1.43 1.03 12.12
C TRP A 345 -0.87 1.75 10.90
N VAL A 346 -1.44 1.51 9.73
CA VAL A 346 -0.99 2.09 8.46
C VAL A 346 -2.13 2.80 7.77
N CYS A 347 -1.90 4.03 7.30
CA CYS A 347 -2.86 4.76 6.49
C CYS A 347 -2.71 4.43 5.01
N ASP A 348 -3.80 4.01 4.37
CA ASP A 348 -3.98 3.95 2.91
C ASP A 348 -4.93 5.07 2.49
N PRO A 349 -4.39 6.26 2.19
CA PRO A 349 -5.20 7.44 1.85
C PRO A 349 -5.71 7.42 0.40
N MET A 350 -5.50 6.33 -0.33
CA MET A 350 -5.74 6.28 -1.77
C MET A 350 -7.10 5.66 -2.08
N HIS A 351 -7.32 4.44 -1.57
CA HIS A 351 -8.47 3.65 -1.97
C HIS A 351 -9.79 4.20 -1.41
N GLY A 352 -9.75 4.91 -0.27
CA GLY A 352 -10.90 5.59 0.34
C GLY A 352 -11.43 6.79 -0.46
N ASN A 353 -10.58 7.39 -1.31
CA ASN A 353 -10.80 8.70 -1.94
C ASN A 353 -10.89 8.64 -3.48
N THR A 354 -11.25 7.47 -4.03
CA THR A 354 -11.39 7.31 -5.49
C THR A 354 -12.78 7.72 -5.95
N PHE A 355 -12.86 8.53 -7.00
CA PHE A 355 -14.11 8.95 -7.65
C PHE A 355 -13.94 8.95 -9.18
N GLU A 356 -15.04 9.18 -9.90
CA GLU A 356 -15.05 9.25 -11.37
C GLU A 356 -15.07 10.72 -11.83
N ALA A 357 -14.14 11.09 -12.69
CA ALA A 357 -14.06 12.42 -13.30
C ALA A 357 -15.13 12.59 -14.41
N PRO A 358 -15.44 13.82 -14.85
CA PRO A 358 -16.38 14.06 -15.95
C PRO A 358 -16.01 13.33 -17.26
N SER A 359 -14.73 13.01 -17.47
CA SER A 359 -14.23 12.26 -18.62
C SER A 359 -14.45 10.73 -18.52
N GLY A 360 -15.00 10.23 -17.42
CA GLY A 360 -15.17 8.80 -17.12
C GLY A 360 -13.92 8.12 -16.54
N HIS A 361 -12.78 8.83 -16.47
CA HIS A 361 -11.58 8.31 -15.81
C HIS A 361 -11.80 8.26 -14.30
N LYS A 362 -11.36 7.17 -13.66
CA LYS A 362 -11.21 7.16 -12.21
C LYS A 362 -10.05 8.06 -11.83
N THR A 363 -10.22 8.89 -10.82
CA THR A 363 -9.16 9.75 -10.30
C THR A 363 -9.27 9.87 -8.78
N ARG A 364 -8.30 10.54 -8.16
CA ARG A 364 -8.23 10.87 -6.74
C ARG A 364 -7.78 12.32 -6.62
N ARG A 365 -8.34 13.07 -5.68
CA ARG A 365 -7.85 14.43 -5.37
C ARG A 365 -6.69 14.29 -4.39
N PHE A 366 -5.58 14.94 -4.72
CA PHE A 366 -4.41 14.99 -3.84
C PHE A 366 -4.76 15.54 -2.45
N ASP A 367 -5.63 16.55 -2.37
CA ASP A 367 -6.05 17.14 -1.10
C ASP A 367 -6.83 16.16 -0.23
N ASP A 368 -7.69 15.33 -0.81
CA ASP A 368 -8.42 14.29 -0.07
C ASP A 368 -7.45 13.21 0.44
N ILE A 369 -6.45 12.83 -0.38
CA ILE A 369 -5.38 11.92 0.03
C ILE A 369 -4.66 12.50 1.25
N LEU A 370 -4.23 13.76 1.19
CA LEU A 370 -3.55 14.43 2.30
C LEU A 370 -4.44 14.58 3.54
N ALA A 371 -5.72 14.91 3.35
CA ALA A 371 -6.67 15.11 4.44
C ALA A 371 -7.01 13.82 5.19
N GLU A 372 -6.98 12.66 4.53
CA GLU A 372 -7.09 11.36 5.19
C GLU A 372 -5.83 11.05 6.03
N VAL A 373 -4.64 11.32 5.50
CA VAL A 373 -3.40 11.18 6.27
C VAL A 373 -3.41 12.07 7.50
N ALA A 374 -3.75 13.35 7.35
CA ALA A 374 -3.83 14.29 8.47
C ALA A 374 -4.82 13.79 9.55
N GLY A 375 -6.01 13.36 9.12
CA GLY A 375 -7.01 12.83 10.05
C GLY A 375 -6.57 11.55 10.74
N PHE A 376 -5.79 10.70 10.07
CA PHE A 376 -5.20 9.52 10.66
C PHE A 376 -4.18 9.88 11.75
N PHE A 377 -3.30 10.85 11.50
CA PHE A 377 -2.36 11.37 12.50
C PHE A 377 -3.08 11.97 13.71
N GLU A 378 -4.07 12.83 13.48
CA GLU A 378 -4.87 13.47 14.54
C GLU A 378 -5.56 12.45 15.46
N VAL A 379 -6.12 11.37 14.90
CA VAL A 379 -6.74 10.29 15.69
C VAL A 379 -5.71 9.58 16.56
N HIS A 380 -4.54 9.23 16.00
CA HIS A 380 -3.49 8.56 16.76
C HIS A 380 -2.90 9.44 17.85
N GLU A 381 -2.69 10.73 17.57
CA GLU A 381 -2.24 11.72 18.54
C GLU A 381 -3.25 11.87 19.69
N ALA A 382 -4.54 12.05 19.38
CA ALA A 382 -5.60 12.20 20.38
C ALA A 382 -5.73 10.96 21.30
N LEU A 383 -5.46 9.76 20.78
CA LEU A 383 -5.53 8.51 21.52
C LEU A 383 -4.19 8.10 22.17
N GLY A 384 -3.11 8.87 21.99
CA GLY A 384 -1.78 8.53 22.49
C GLY A 384 -1.22 7.24 21.90
N THR A 385 -1.57 6.93 20.65
CA THR A 385 -1.11 5.74 19.91
C THR A 385 -0.18 6.14 18.77
N HIS A 386 0.47 5.17 18.14
CA HIS A 386 1.50 5.44 17.13
C HIS A 386 0.96 5.30 15.70
N VAL A 387 1.30 6.27 14.86
CA VAL A 387 1.18 6.15 13.39
C VAL A 387 2.30 5.23 12.90
N GLY A 388 1.94 3.99 12.56
CA GLY A 388 2.91 2.96 12.16
C GLY A 388 3.39 3.05 10.71
N GLY A 389 2.66 3.73 9.80
CA GLY A 389 3.12 3.90 8.43
C GLY A 389 2.13 4.43 7.42
N LEU A 390 2.56 4.46 6.16
CA LEU A 390 1.79 4.81 4.96
C LEU A 390 1.82 3.71 3.92
N HIS A 391 0.68 3.51 3.24
CA HIS A 391 0.49 2.63 2.11
C HIS A 391 -0.05 3.43 0.93
N VAL A 392 0.79 3.70 -0.07
CA VAL A 392 0.44 4.55 -1.22
C VAL A 392 0.58 3.83 -2.56
N GLU A 393 -0.23 4.22 -3.54
CA GLU A 393 -0.09 3.77 -4.92
C GLU A 393 0.63 4.87 -5.71
N LEU A 394 1.82 4.58 -6.22
CA LEU A 394 2.71 5.55 -6.86
C LEU A 394 3.49 4.93 -8.02
N THR A 395 3.98 5.79 -8.91
CA THR A 395 4.92 5.44 -9.98
C THR A 395 5.99 6.52 -10.12
N GLY A 396 7.18 6.11 -10.55
CA GLY A 396 8.26 7.04 -10.93
C GLY A 396 8.07 7.64 -12.33
N GLU A 397 7.01 7.25 -13.03
CA GLU A 397 6.63 7.79 -14.33
C GLU A 397 5.86 9.11 -14.16
N ASP A 398 6.02 10.01 -15.13
CA ASP A 398 5.31 11.28 -15.18
C ASP A 398 3.90 11.09 -15.76
N VAL A 399 3.01 10.51 -14.94
CA VAL A 399 1.61 10.20 -15.28
C VAL A 399 0.65 11.27 -14.80
N THR A 400 -0.52 11.34 -15.44
CA THR A 400 -1.62 12.25 -15.10
C THR A 400 -2.83 11.46 -14.64
N GLU A 401 -2.73 10.87 -13.44
CA GLU A 401 -3.73 9.92 -12.92
C GLU A 401 -4.51 10.48 -11.72
N CYS A 402 -3.85 11.19 -10.81
CA CYS A 402 -4.48 11.92 -9.70
C CYS A 402 -4.50 13.42 -10.00
N VAL A 403 -5.58 14.11 -9.61
CA VAL A 403 -5.73 15.57 -9.77
C VAL A 403 -5.21 16.33 -8.54
N GLY A 404 -4.77 17.58 -8.73
CA GLY A 404 -4.14 18.40 -7.70
C GLY A 404 -2.66 18.10 -7.50
N GLY A 405 -2.16 18.37 -6.28
CA GLY A 405 -0.72 18.36 -5.97
C GLY A 405 -0.04 19.66 -6.37
N GLY A 406 1.28 19.76 -6.17
CA GLY A 406 2.03 20.99 -6.42
C GLY A 406 2.03 21.45 -7.88
N ALA A 407 1.72 20.56 -8.83
CA ALA A 407 1.57 20.87 -10.25
C ALA A 407 0.12 21.23 -10.66
N GLU A 408 -0.84 21.24 -9.72
CA GLU A 408 -2.25 21.60 -9.94
C GLU A 408 -2.93 20.87 -11.12
N LEU A 409 -2.68 19.56 -11.27
CA LEU A 409 -3.26 18.77 -12.37
C LEU A 409 -4.79 18.82 -12.35
N GLY A 410 -5.39 19.24 -13.47
CA GLY A 410 -6.83 19.33 -13.64
C GLY A 410 -7.46 18.04 -14.19
N PHE A 411 -8.79 18.01 -14.29
CA PHE A 411 -9.50 16.89 -14.92
C PHE A 411 -9.16 16.74 -16.40
N ASP A 412 -8.92 17.86 -17.08
CA ASP A 412 -8.53 17.87 -18.48
C ASP A 412 -7.10 17.35 -18.67
N ASP A 413 -6.25 17.30 -17.65
CA ASP A 413 -4.91 16.72 -17.81
C ASP A 413 -4.94 15.19 -17.85
N LEU A 414 -6.00 14.54 -17.35
CA LEU A 414 -6.04 13.09 -17.17
C LEU A 414 -5.77 12.34 -18.48
N HIS A 415 -6.29 12.81 -19.61
CA HIS A 415 -6.13 12.15 -20.91
C HIS A 415 -4.69 12.20 -21.46
N ARG A 416 -3.81 13.05 -20.91
CA ARG A 416 -2.45 13.25 -21.43
C ARG A 416 -1.59 12.01 -21.26
N ARG A 417 -1.64 11.39 -20.07
CA ARG A 417 -0.82 10.23 -19.72
C ARG A 417 -1.43 9.38 -18.59
N TYR A 418 -2.63 8.87 -18.82
CA TYR A 418 -3.27 7.89 -17.94
C TYR A 418 -2.84 6.47 -18.31
N GLU A 419 -1.94 5.85 -17.54
CA GLU A 419 -1.31 4.56 -17.91
C GLU A 419 -1.75 3.39 -17.02
N SER A 420 -2.29 3.68 -15.84
CA SER A 420 -2.80 2.66 -14.92
C SER A 420 -3.95 1.86 -15.53
N ALA A 421 -3.85 0.53 -15.40
CA ALA A 421 -4.90 -0.41 -15.81
C ALA A 421 -5.99 -0.60 -14.76
N CYS A 422 -5.86 0.01 -13.58
CA CYS A 422 -6.78 -0.17 -12.46
C CYS A 422 -7.10 1.17 -11.80
N ASP A 423 -6.45 1.50 -10.68
CA ASP A 423 -6.69 2.73 -9.95
C ASP A 423 -5.58 3.78 -10.23
N PRO A 424 -5.91 5.08 -10.16
CA PRO A 424 -5.00 6.18 -10.42
C PRO A 424 -3.87 6.27 -9.37
N ARG A 425 -2.61 6.37 -9.81
CA ARG A 425 -1.42 6.44 -8.96
C ARG A 425 -0.98 7.90 -8.76
N LEU A 426 -0.26 8.16 -7.67
CA LEU A 426 0.54 9.38 -7.55
C LEU A 426 1.71 9.30 -8.55
N ASN A 427 1.94 10.37 -9.29
CA ASN A 427 3.19 10.53 -10.04
C ASN A 427 4.34 10.91 -9.11
N GLY A 428 5.55 11.01 -9.65
CA GLY A 428 6.75 11.33 -8.87
C GLY A 428 6.66 12.66 -8.10
N GLY A 429 6.11 13.70 -8.72
CA GLY A 429 5.95 15.00 -8.07
C GLY A 429 4.98 14.94 -6.89
N GLN A 430 3.79 14.40 -7.10
CA GLN A 430 2.78 14.24 -6.05
C GLN A 430 3.24 13.33 -4.91
N ALA A 431 4.00 12.26 -5.22
CA ALA A 431 4.55 11.39 -4.19
C ALA A 431 5.59 12.11 -3.30
N LEU A 432 6.41 12.99 -3.88
CA LEU A 432 7.34 13.82 -3.11
C LEU A 432 6.62 14.93 -2.35
N ASP A 433 5.62 15.60 -2.94
CA ASP A 433 4.74 16.55 -2.24
C ASP A 433 4.16 15.88 -0.98
N LEU A 434 3.59 14.67 -1.13
CA LEU A 434 3.03 13.92 -0.01
C LEU A 434 4.07 13.64 1.08
N ALA A 435 5.30 13.23 0.70
CA ALA A 435 6.35 12.95 1.69
C ALA A 435 6.76 14.20 2.47
N PHE A 436 6.86 15.37 1.82
CA PHE A 436 7.14 16.63 2.50
C PHE A 436 6.00 17.06 3.42
N LEU A 437 4.76 16.91 2.99
CA LEU A 437 3.59 17.31 3.77
C LEU A 437 3.36 16.38 4.97
N VAL A 438 3.61 15.07 4.83
CA VAL A 438 3.64 14.12 5.95
C VAL A 438 4.77 14.46 6.91
N ALA A 439 5.94 14.84 6.40
CA ALA A 439 7.07 15.25 7.24
C ALA A 439 6.75 16.45 8.13
N GLU A 440 5.91 17.38 7.68
CA GLU A 440 5.39 18.48 8.50
C GLU A 440 4.47 17.99 9.63
N MET A 441 3.73 16.90 9.44
CA MET A 441 2.86 16.33 10.48
C MET A 441 3.67 15.75 11.66
N PHE A 442 4.89 15.28 11.41
CA PHE A 442 5.82 14.87 12.48
C PHE A 442 6.45 16.07 13.22
N ASN A 443 6.63 17.19 12.53
CA ASN A 443 7.24 18.40 13.07
C ASN A 443 6.44 19.63 12.62
N PRO A 444 5.40 20.04 13.35
CA PRO A 444 4.54 21.17 12.97
C PRO A 444 5.26 22.52 12.82
N GLY A 445 6.55 22.61 13.17
CA GLY A 445 7.40 23.80 12.98
C GLY A 445 8.52 23.66 11.93
N ALA A 446 8.60 22.54 11.19
CA ALA A 446 9.74 22.26 10.31
C ALA A 446 9.78 23.15 9.06
N THR A 447 8.69 23.58 8.45
CA THR A 447 8.74 24.32 7.17
C THR A 447 8.59 25.84 7.31
N GLY A 448 8.54 26.38 8.53
CA GLY A 448 8.47 27.84 8.74
C GLY A 448 7.23 28.51 8.14
N GLY A 449 6.19 27.74 7.81
CA GLY A 449 4.91 28.23 7.29
C GLY A 449 3.85 28.28 8.39
N VAL A 450 3.09 29.38 8.39
CA VAL A 450 1.94 29.65 9.28
C VAL A 450 1.01 28.43 9.33
N ALA A 451 0.62 28.02 10.53
CA ALA A 451 -0.40 27.00 10.74
C ALA A 451 -1.63 27.29 9.85
N PRO A 452 -2.25 26.29 9.21
CA PRO A 452 -3.52 26.55 8.54
C PRO A 452 -4.49 27.07 9.59
N ASP A 453 -4.90 28.32 9.43
CA ASP A 453 -5.80 29.00 10.35
C ASP A 453 -7.03 28.12 10.58
N ALA A 454 -7.20 27.64 11.81
CA ALA A 454 -8.38 26.90 12.26
C ALA A 454 -9.67 27.75 12.14
N ALA A 455 -9.58 29.00 11.67
CA ALA A 455 -10.66 29.97 11.57
C ALA A 455 -11.49 29.89 10.27
N VAL A 456 -11.08 29.13 9.23
CA VAL A 456 -11.83 29.12 7.95
C VAL A 456 -13.05 28.18 7.96
N ASN A 457 -13.20 27.30 8.96
CA ASN A 457 -14.33 26.36 9.04
C ASN A 457 -15.53 26.84 9.89
N ALA A 458 -15.53 28.07 10.40
CA ALA A 458 -16.65 28.61 11.19
C ALA A 458 -17.61 29.53 10.40
N ALA A 459 -17.25 29.98 9.20
CA ALA A 459 -18.05 30.96 8.45
C ALA A 459 -19.05 30.36 7.43
N ALA A 460 -19.08 29.03 7.26
CA ALA A 460 -19.98 28.37 6.32
C ALA A 460 -21.30 27.85 6.94
N TRP A 461 -21.50 28.03 8.24
CA TRP A 461 -22.71 27.61 8.96
C TRP A 461 -23.23 28.72 9.87
N GLY A 462 -23.89 29.73 9.29
CA GLY A 462 -24.63 30.71 10.10
C GLY A 462 -24.98 32.00 9.37
N ALA A 463 -25.96 31.97 8.47
CA ALA A 463 -26.87 33.10 8.17
C ALA A 463 -27.88 32.72 7.07
N SER A 464 -28.85 31.85 7.35
CA SER A 464 -30.11 31.88 6.59
C SER A 464 -31.03 32.92 7.24
N HIS A 465 -31.28 33.98 6.48
CA HIS A 465 -32.22 35.03 6.81
C HIS A 465 -33.61 34.44 7.03
N GLY A 466 -34.27 34.90 8.09
CA GLY A 466 -35.67 34.61 8.33
C GLY A 466 -36.54 35.12 7.19
N ASN A 467 -37.44 34.26 6.72
CA ASN A 467 -38.62 34.71 6.01
C ASN A 467 -39.79 33.85 6.51
N SER A 468 -40.70 34.51 7.24
CA SER A 468 -41.95 33.92 7.70
C SER A 468 -42.91 33.75 6.52
N PRO A 469 -43.64 32.64 6.40
CA PRO A 469 -44.83 32.59 5.57
C PRO A 469 -46.04 33.02 6.40
N ALA A 470 -46.74 34.06 5.94
CA ALA A 470 -48.09 34.39 6.40
C ALA A 470 -49.12 33.36 5.87
N PRO A 471 -50.25 33.13 6.56
CA PRO A 471 -51.15 32.02 6.28
C PRO A 471 -52.23 32.42 5.27
N PHE A 472 -52.63 31.47 4.42
CA PHE A 472 -53.92 31.53 3.74
C PHE A 472 -54.74 30.31 4.13
N GLY A 473 -55.85 30.58 4.82
CA GLY A 473 -56.98 29.67 4.90
C GLY A 473 -58.07 30.13 3.93
N ALA A 474 -58.62 29.18 3.18
CA ALA A 474 -60.02 28.97 2.84
C ALA A 474 -60.09 27.79 1.87
#